data_AF-A0A4R8DXN6-F1
#
_entry.id   AF-A0A4R8DXN6-F1
#
_cell.length_a   1.000
_cell.length_b   1.000
_cell.length_c   1.000
_cell.angle_alpha   90.00
_cell.angle_beta   90.00
_cell.angle_gamma   90.00
#
_symmetry.space_group_name_H-M   'P 1'
#
loop_
_entity.id
_entity.type
_entity.pdbx_description
1 polymer ?
#
loop_
_entity_poly.entity_id
_entity_poly.type
_entity_poly.pdbx_seq_one_letter_code
_entity_poly.pdbx_strand_id
1 'polypeptide(L)'
;MNNSIQTAASEPPKKDRRYKFVASLWRTGEMKTFYDIFDIVPRSTVAADLGINYERFTRKVFEPEGFSFREIYRLSFLLDIPFDDRSRLVAVTIQKNRE
;
A
#
# COMPACT_ATOMS: atom_id res chain seq x y z
N MET A 1 31.34 5.68 35.76
CA MET A 1 29.92 5.94 35.45
C MET A 1 29.88 6.75 34.17
N ASN A 2 29.82 6.11 33.01
CA ASN A 2 29.76 6.80 31.72
C ASN A 2 28.43 6.43 31.06
N ASN A 3 27.45 7.32 31.17
CA ASN A 3 26.19 7.20 30.46
C ASN A 3 26.40 7.61 29.00
N SER A 4 26.49 6.61 28.14
CA SER A 4 26.33 6.76 26.70
C SER A 4 24.87 7.12 26.41
N ILE A 5 24.60 8.40 26.11
CA ILE A 5 23.39 8.78 25.41
C ILE A 5 23.58 8.32 23.96
N GLN A 6 23.18 7.09 23.67
CA GLN A 6 22.88 6.66 22.31
C GLN A 6 21.52 7.25 21.95
N THR A 7 21.56 8.38 21.24
CA THR A 7 20.39 8.97 20.62
C THR A 7 19.86 8.00 19.57
N ALA A 8 18.74 7.35 19.87
CA ALA A 8 17.99 6.52 18.96
C ALA A 8 17.44 7.38 17.81
N ALA A 9 18.20 7.49 16.72
CA ALA A 9 17.59 7.67 15.41
C ALA A 9 16.91 6.33 15.10
N SER A 10 15.63 6.20 15.44
CA SER A 10 14.83 5.02 15.10
C SER A 10 14.89 4.81 13.59
N GLU A 11 15.52 3.71 13.15
CA GLU A 11 15.44 3.28 11.75
C GLU A 11 13.98 3.32 11.30
N PRO A 12 13.68 3.80 10.07
CA PRO A 12 12.32 3.76 9.58
C PRO A 12 11.80 2.32 9.69
N PRO A 13 10.54 2.11 10.12
CA PRO A 13 10.00 0.79 10.31
C PRO A 13 10.26 -0.04 9.06
N LYS A 14 10.87 -1.21 9.26
CA LYS A 14 11.30 -2.10 8.19
C LYS A 14 10.08 -2.54 7.38
N LYS A 15 9.85 -1.87 6.25
CA LYS A 15 8.78 -2.19 5.31
C LYS A 15 8.86 -3.66 4.90
N ASP A 16 7.70 -4.29 4.73
CA ASP A 16 7.63 -5.67 4.23
C ASP A 16 8.37 -5.79 2.88
N ARG A 17 9.22 -6.80 2.74
CA ARG A 17 10.03 -7.02 1.53
C ARG A 17 9.16 -7.20 0.28
N ARG A 18 7.95 -7.71 0.45
CA ARG A 18 7.00 -7.98 -0.63
C ARG A 18 6.54 -6.69 -1.32
N TYR A 19 6.61 -5.53 -0.67
CA TYR A 19 6.35 -4.25 -1.33
C TYR A 19 7.35 -3.93 -2.45
N LYS A 20 8.62 -4.29 -2.28
CA LYS A 20 9.61 -4.12 -3.35
C LYS A 20 9.28 -5.00 -4.56
N PHE A 21 8.74 -6.20 -4.31
CA PHE A 21 8.33 -7.11 -5.37
C PHE A 21 7.09 -6.57 -6.12
N VAL A 22 6.10 -6.06 -5.38
CA VAL A 22 4.95 -5.34 -5.98
C VAL A 22 5.43 -4.18 -6.87
N ALA A 23 6.35 -3.33 -6.38
CA ALA A 23 6.89 -2.24 -7.18
C ALA A 23 7.61 -2.73 -8.45
N SER A 24 8.29 -3.88 -8.38
CA SER A 24 8.92 -4.49 -9.55
C SER A 24 7.90 -4.94 -10.59
N LEU A 25 6.84 -5.64 -10.18
CA LEU A 25 5.77 -6.11 -11.07
C LEU A 25 4.94 -4.96 -11.64
N TRP A 26 4.81 -3.87 -10.88
CA TRP A 26 4.21 -2.65 -11.39
C TRP A 26 5.02 -2.10 -12.58
N ARG A 27 6.35 -2.01 -12.43
CA ARG A 27 7.27 -1.48 -13.45
C ARG A 27 7.30 -2.34 -14.72
N THR A 28 7.05 -3.65 -14.63
CA THR A 28 6.96 -4.53 -15.81
C THR A 28 5.61 -4.43 -16.53
N GLY A 29 4.62 -3.73 -15.95
CA GLY A 29 3.29 -3.55 -16.53
C GLY A 29 2.36 -4.76 -16.36
N GLU A 30 2.72 -5.70 -15.48
CA GLU A 30 1.95 -6.94 -15.28
C GLU A 30 0.73 -6.75 -14.38
N MET A 31 0.72 -5.71 -13.53
CA MET A 31 -0.43 -5.40 -12.68
C MET A 31 -1.52 -4.68 -13.45
N LYS A 32 -2.70 -5.32 -13.50
CA LYS A 32 -3.90 -4.86 -14.23
C LYS A 32 -4.94 -4.26 -13.28
N THR A 33 -4.91 -4.61 -12.01
CA THR A 33 -5.87 -4.12 -11.02
C THR A 33 -5.20 -3.80 -9.69
N PHE A 34 -5.90 -3.07 -8.83
CA PHE A 34 -5.46 -2.84 -7.46
C PHE A 34 -5.46 -4.13 -6.62
N TYR A 35 -6.23 -5.16 -7.01
CA TYR A 35 -6.30 -6.42 -6.29
C TYR A 35 -5.03 -7.26 -6.41
N ASP A 36 -4.33 -7.16 -7.54
CA ASP A 36 -3.12 -7.94 -7.83
C ASP A 36 -2.01 -7.71 -6.78
N ILE A 37 -2.04 -6.54 -6.12
CA ILE A 37 -1.15 -6.22 -4.99
C ILE A 37 -1.36 -7.21 -3.83
N PHE A 38 -2.60 -7.62 -3.59
CA PHE A 38 -2.97 -8.42 -2.43
C PHE A 38 -2.74 -9.93 -2.60
N ASP A 39 -2.49 -10.37 -3.83
CA ASP A 39 -1.98 -11.71 -4.11
C ASP A 39 -0.52 -11.86 -3.66
N ILE A 40 0.20 -10.74 -3.57
CA ILE A 40 1.61 -10.67 -3.17
C ILE A 40 1.73 -10.30 -1.69
N VAL A 41 1.02 -9.25 -1.26
CA VAL A 41 1.07 -8.74 0.12
C VAL A 41 -0.30 -8.89 0.79
N PRO A 42 -0.41 -9.63 1.91
CA PRO A 42 -1.64 -9.76 2.66
C PRO A 42 -2.24 -8.41 3.04
N ARG A 43 -3.55 -8.30 2.87
CA ARG A 43 -4.34 -7.12 3.27
C ARG A 43 -4.11 -6.73 4.73
N SER A 44 -3.90 -7.70 5.62
CA SER A 44 -3.60 -7.47 7.04
C SER A 44 -2.29 -6.73 7.25
N THR A 45 -1.25 -7.09 6.49
CA THR A 45 0.04 -6.38 6.51
C THR A 45 -0.13 -4.95 6.01
N VAL A 46 -0.82 -4.76 4.88
CA VAL A 46 -1.07 -3.42 4.33
C VAL A 46 -1.90 -2.55 5.28
N ALA A 47 -2.95 -3.11 5.87
CA ALA A 47 -3.79 -2.41 6.83
C ALA A 47 -3.00 -1.96 8.06
N ALA A 48 -2.17 -2.86 8.63
CA ALA A 48 -1.30 -2.55 9.75
C ALA A 48 -0.30 -1.43 9.42
N ASP A 49 0.37 -1.52 8.27
CA ASP A 49 1.38 -0.55 7.84
C ASP A 49 0.78 0.82 7.46
N LEU A 50 -0.49 0.86 7.03
CA LEU A 50 -1.23 2.10 6.83
C LEU A 50 -1.82 2.69 8.12
N GLY A 51 -1.83 1.93 9.21
CA GLY A 51 -2.51 2.29 10.45
C GLY A 51 -4.03 2.35 10.30
N ILE A 52 -4.61 1.46 9.48
CA ILE A 52 -6.06 1.38 9.24
C ILE A 52 -6.58 0.06 9.80
N ASN A 53 -7.79 0.08 10.37
CA ASN A 53 -8.46 -1.14 10.79
C ASN A 53 -8.61 -2.14 9.61
N TYR A 54 -8.29 -3.41 9.85
CA TYR A 54 -8.28 -4.46 8.82
C TYR A 54 -9.63 -4.62 8.10
N GLU A 55 -10.75 -4.65 8.82
CA GLU A 55 -12.07 -4.79 8.21
C GLU A 55 -12.41 -3.58 7.35
N ARG A 56 -12.10 -2.38 7.85
CA ARG A 56 -12.30 -1.14 7.09
C ARG A 56 -11.45 -1.11 5.82
N PHE A 57 -10.20 -1.57 5.91
CA PHE A 57 -9.32 -1.67 4.75
C PHE A 57 -9.83 -2.71 3.76
N THR A 58 -10.19 -3.90 4.24
CA THR A 58 -10.72 -5.01 3.42
C THR A 58 -11.98 -4.59 2.67
N ARG A 59 -12.93 -3.91 3.33
CA ARG A 59 -14.10 -3.37 2.65
C ARG A 59 -13.72 -2.41 1.53
N LYS A 60 -12.77 -1.50 1.76
CA LYS A 60 -12.30 -0.56 0.72
C LYS A 60 -11.55 -1.25 -0.42
N VAL A 61 -10.91 -2.38 -0.17
CA VAL A 61 -10.33 -3.18 -1.25
C VAL A 61 -11.46 -3.66 -2.18
N PHE A 62 -12.54 -4.22 -1.64
CA PHE A 62 -13.69 -4.69 -2.43
C PHE A 62 -14.56 -3.55 -3.00
N GLU A 63 -14.62 -2.41 -2.31
CA GLU A 63 -15.35 -1.19 -2.68
C GLU A 63 -14.36 -0.01 -2.79
N PRO A 64 -13.60 0.09 -3.89
CA PRO A 64 -12.48 1.03 -3.99
C PRO A 64 -12.89 2.50 -3.96
N GLU A 65 -14.16 2.83 -4.23
CA GLU A 65 -14.73 4.17 -4.05
C GLU A 65 -14.61 4.68 -2.59
N GLY A 66 -14.48 3.78 -1.63
CA GLY A 66 -14.29 4.12 -0.23
C GLY A 66 -12.90 4.68 0.12
N PHE A 67 -11.92 4.60 -0.79
CA PHE A 67 -10.59 5.16 -0.55
C PHE A 67 -10.58 6.69 -0.66
N SER A 68 -10.09 7.35 0.39
CA SER A 68 -9.81 8.79 0.35
C SER A 68 -8.46 9.06 -0.32
N PHE A 69 -8.31 10.18 -1.03
CA PHE A 69 -7.02 10.57 -1.64
C PHE A 69 -5.82 10.52 -0.68
N ARG A 70 -6.02 10.79 0.61
CA ARG A 70 -4.98 10.67 1.64
C ARG A 70 -4.54 9.22 1.85
N GLU A 71 -5.47 8.27 1.89
CA GLU A 71 -5.16 6.84 2.02
C GLU A 71 -4.48 6.31 0.75
N ILE A 72 -4.97 6.74 -0.42
CA ILE A 72 -4.34 6.40 -1.70
C ILE A 72 -2.91 6.98 -1.63
N TYR A 73 -2.69 8.26 -1.29
CA TYR A 73 -1.36 8.87 -1.08
C TYR A 73 -0.44 8.10 -0.11
N ARG A 74 -0.95 7.59 1.00
CA ARG A 74 -0.12 6.76 1.90
C ARG A 74 0.28 5.44 1.25
N LEU A 75 -0.63 4.80 0.51
CA LEU A 75 -0.33 3.59 -0.26
C LEU A 75 0.78 3.82 -1.30
N SER A 76 0.95 5.00 -1.90
CA SER A 76 2.08 5.22 -2.83
C SER A 76 3.43 5.07 -2.14
N PHE A 77 3.58 5.61 -0.93
CA PHE A 77 4.84 5.47 -0.19
C PHE A 77 5.09 4.04 0.26
N LEU A 78 4.03 3.31 0.61
CA LEU A 78 4.14 1.94 1.07
C LEU A 78 4.57 1.02 -0.07
N LEU A 79 3.93 1.17 -1.24
CA LEU A 79 4.11 0.32 -2.41
C LEU A 79 5.28 0.77 -3.31
N ASP A 80 5.86 1.95 -3.08
CA ASP A 80 6.89 2.54 -3.96
C ASP A 80 6.39 2.74 -5.41
N ILE A 81 5.13 3.14 -5.54
CA ILE A 81 4.46 3.45 -6.81
C ILE A 81 4.02 4.92 -6.77
N PRO A 82 4.25 5.73 -7.83
CA PRO A 82 3.82 7.13 -7.87
C PRO A 82 2.32 7.33 -7.57
N PHE A 83 1.98 8.51 -7.05
CA PHE A 83 0.61 8.81 -6.60
C PHE A 83 -0.40 8.75 -7.74
N ASP A 84 -0.05 9.35 -8.87
CA ASP A 84 -0.76 9.38 -10.14
C ASP A 84 -1.03 7.96 -10.64
N ASP A 85 0.00 7.14 -10.76
CA ASP A 85 -0.14 5.75 -11.24
C ASP A 85 -1.01 4.89 -10.31
N ARG A 86 -0.78 5.01 -9.00
CA ARG A 86 -1.58 4.27 -8.01
C ARG A 86 -3.01 4.79 -7.95
N SER A 87 -3.26 6.08 -8.16
CA SER A 87 -4.62 6.63 -8.29
C SER A 87 -5.34 6.08 -9.53
N ARG A 88 -4.61 5.92 -10.64
CA ARG A 88 -5.12 5.33 -11.88
C ARG A 88 -5.51 3.86 -11.69
N LEU A 89 -4.70 3.07 -10.99
CA LEU A 89 -5.02 1.66 -10.70
C LEU A 89 -6.33 1.52 -9.90
N VAL A 90 -6.54 2.39 -8.90
CA VAL A 90 -7.80 2.42 -8.15
C VAL A 90 -8.98 2.81 -9.06
N ALA A 91 -8.82 3.85 -9.88
CA ALA A 91 -9.86 4.30 -10.81
C ALA A 91 -10.26 3.22 -11.84
N VAL A 92 -9.28 2.51 -12.42
CA VAL A 92 -9.53 1.38 -13.35
C VAL A 92 -10.28 0.24 -12.63
N THR A 93 -9.94 -0.02 -11.36
CA THR A 93 -10.62 -1.04 -10.56
C THR A 93 -12.08 -0.66 -10.31
N ILE A 94 -12.36 0.62 -10.00
CA ILE A 94 -13.74 1.14 -9.86
C ILE A 94 -14.55 0.96 -11.14
N GLN A 95 -13.95 1.26 -12.30
CA GLN A 95 -14.62 1.10 -13.59
C GLN A 95 -14.95 -0.35 -13.90
N LYS A 96 -14.00 -1.27 -13.68
CA LYS A 96 -14.20 -2.71 -13.90
C LYS A 96 -15.24 -3.34 -12.98
N ASN A 97 -15.34 -2.91 -11.72
CA ASN A 97 -16.34 -3.44 -10.79
C ASN A 97 -17.80 -3.11 -11.20
N ARG A 98 -18.00 -2.23 -12.19
CA ARG A 98 -19.33 -1.80 -12.69
C ARG A 98 -19.76 -2.51 -13.97
N GLU A 99 -18.88 -3.31 -14.57
CA GLU A 99 -19.14 -4.16 -15.73
C GLU A 99 -19.58 -5.56 -15.29
#